data_AF-A0A1B6IG06-F1
#
_entry.id   AF-A0A1B6IG06-F1
#
_cell.length_a   1.000
_cell.length_b   1.000
_cell.length_c   1.000
_cell.angle_alpha   90.00
_cell.angle_beta   90.00
_cell.angle_gamma   90.00
#
_symmetry.space_group_name_H-M   'P 1'
#
loop_
_entity.id
_entity.type
_entity.pdbx_description
1 polymer ?
#
loop_
_entity_poly.entity_id
_entity_poly.type
_entity_poly.pdbx_seq_one_letter_code
_entity_poly.pdbx_strand_id
1 'polypeptide(L)'
;GLRAVMWSDVLQNTFSLCGILFVVFAGFSNLGGVLEVLRINEEGGRLEMFNMNPDPFERHTFWTVAIGLIFMNLNLAVMPTAVQRYMSVATLKEAKRILFGAAVSFYIVFNLIACMGLILYARYHKCDP
;
A
#
# COMPACT_ATOMS: atom_id res chain seq x y z
N GLY A 1 -9.59 -21.97 -17.59
CA GLY A 1 -10.06 -20.64 -17.15
C GLY A 1 -9.18 -20.07 -16.05
N LEU A 2 -9.35 -20.52 -14.81
CA LEU A 2 -8.72 -19.92 -13.62
C LEU A 2 -7.19 -19.81 -13.68
N ARG A 3 -6.48 -20.82 -14.21
CA ARG A 3 -5.01 -20.80 -14.34
C ARG A 3 -4.49 -19.67 -15.24
N ALA A 4 -5.17 -19.39 -16.35
CA ALA A 4 -4.78 -18.31 -17.26
C ALA A 4 -4.96 -16.94 -16.59
N VAL A 5 -6.07 -16.76 -15.87
CA VAL A 5 -6.37 -15.54 -15.11
C VAL A 5 -5.33 -15.32 -14.00
N MET A 6 -4.93 -16.37 -13.28
CA MET A 6 -3.88 -16.25 -12.26
C MET A 6 -2.53 -15.85 -12.87
N TRP A 7 -2.17 -16.37 -14.04
CA TRP A 7 -0.95 -15.97 -14.73
C TRP A 7 -0.99 -14.51 -15.20
N SER A 8 -2.11 -14.03 -15.74
CA SER A 8 -2.25 -12.62 -16.10
C SER A 8 -2.18 -11.71 -14.89
N ASP A 9 -2.80 -12.10 -13.77
CA ASP A 9 -2.74 -11.34 -12.52
C ASP A 9 -1.31 -11.23 -11.98
N VAL A 10 -0.53 -12.32 -12.05
CA VAL A 10 0.88 -12.30 -11.66
C VAL A 10 1.67 -11.33 -12.53
N LEU A 11 1.52 -11.39 -13.85
CA LEU A 11 2.21 -10.48 -14.77
C LEU A 11 1.83 -9.02 -14.49
N GLN A 12 0.54 -8.72 -14.36
CA GLN A 12 0.05 -7.38 -14.07
C GLN A 12 0.67 -6.86 -12.77
N ASN A 13 0.62 -7.63 -11.68
CA ASN A 13 1.14 -7.20 -10.40
C ASN A 13 2.67 -7.01 -10.42
N THR A 14 3.40 -7.84 -11.18
CA THR A 14 4.85 -7.66 -11.38
C THR A 14 5.15 -6.35 -12.10
N PHE A 15 4.48 -6.06 -13.22
CA PHE A 15 4.72 -4.81 -13.94
C PHE A 15 4.32 -3.58 -13.12
N SER A 16 3.21 -3.64 -12.38
CA SER A 16 2.79 -2.57 -11.48
C SER A 16 3.83 -2.32 -10.38
N LEU A 17 4.36 -3.38 -9.76
CA LEU A 17 5.41 -3.25 -8.74
C LEU A 17 6.69 -2.61 -9.30
N CYS A 18 7.13 -3.05 -10.48
CA CYS A 18 8.28 -2.46 -11.16
C CYS A 18 8.05 -0.97 -11.48
N GLY A 19 6.86 -0.61 -11.95
CA GLY A 19 6.50 0.78 -12.23
C GLY A 19 6.53 1.66 -10.99
N ILE A 20 5.96 1.16 -9.88
CA ILE A 20 5.99 1.86 -8.59
C ILE A 20 7.43 2.10 -8.13
N LEU A 21 8.27 1.07 -8.15
CA LEU A 21 9.68 1.19 -7.76
C LEU A 21 10.44 2.19 -8.63
N PHE A 22 10.20 2.17 -9.94
CA PHE A 22 10.80 3.11 -10.88
C PHE A 22 10.40 4.56 -10.56
N VAL A 23 9.11 4.82 -10.34
CA VAL A 23 8.59 6.16 -10.02
C VAL A 23 9.13 6.66 -8.69
N VAL A 24 9.18 5.80 -7.66
CA VAL A 24 9.75 6.15 -6.35
C VAL A 24 11.22 6.53 -6.48
N PHE A 25 12.01 5.72 -7.19
CA PHE A 25 13.43 5.99 -7.38
C PHE A 25 13.68 7.28 -8.18
N ALA A 26 13.01 7.43 -9.32
CA ALA A 26 13.12 8.63 -10.15
C ALA A 26 12.64 9.88 -9.41
N GLY A 27 11.59 9.76 -8.60
CA GLY A 27 11.07 10.84 -7.76
C GLY A 27 12.12 11.33 -6.77
N PHE A 28 12.72 10.42 -5.99
CA PHE A 28 13.78 10.78 -5.06
C PHE A 28 15.01 11.37 -5.77
N SER A 29 15.44 10.80 -6.89
CA SER A 29 16.59 11.34 -7.65
C SER A 29 16.36 12.76 -8.16
N ASN A 30 15.14 13.09 -8.61
CA ASN A 30 14.80 14.42 -9.12
C ASN A 30 14.62 15.48 -8.03
N LEU A 31 14.35 15.09 -6.79
CA LEU A 31 14.06 15.98 -5.66
C LEU A 31 15.26 16.21 -4.74
N GLY A 32 16.47 15.78 -5.15
CA GLY A 32 17.67 15.93 -4.32
C GLY A 32 17.85 14.83 -3.27
N GLY A 33 17.10 13.74 -3.36
CA GLY A 33 17.21 12.56 -2.50
C GLY A 33 16.09 12.43 -1.47
N VAL A 34 16.14 11.34 -0.69
CA VAL A 34 15.12 11.00 0.31
C VAL A 34 15.05 12.03 1.44
N LEU A 35 16.20 12.55 1.87
CA LEU A 35 16.29 13.51 2.99
C LEU A 35 15.60 14.83 2.66
N GLU A 36 15.76 15.33 1.44
CA GLU A 36 15.13 16.59 1.03
C GLU A 36 13.61 16.44 0.90
N VAL A 37 13.13 15.29 0.39
CA VAL A 37 11.69 14.99 0.37
C VAL A 37 11.13 14.93 1.78
N LEU A 38 11.82 14.30 2.73
CA LEU A 38 11.39 14.26 4.14
C LEU A 38 11.34 15.66 4.75
N ARG A 39 12.37 16.49 4.56
CA ARG A 39 12.42 17.87 5.06
C ARG A 39 11.25 18.72 4.55
N ILE A 40 10.95 18.65 3.24
CA ILE A 40 9.84 19.40 2.64
C ILE A 40 8.48 18.93 3.20
N ASN A 41 8.31 17.62 3.43
CA ASN A 41 7.07 17.09 4.00
C ASN A 41 6.92 17.42 5.49
N GLU A 42 8.02 17.53 6.23
CA GLU A 42 8.03 17.99 7.63
C GLU A 42 7.63 19.47 7.72
N GLU A 43 8.24 20.33 6.90
CA GLU A 43 7.90 21.76 6.81
C GLU A 43 6.46 21.99 6.36
N GLY A 44 5.95 21.11 5.49
CA GLY A 44 4.55 21.12 5.04
C GLY A 44 3.54 20.53 6.03
N GLY A 45 3.97 20.08 7.21
CA GLY A 45 3.09 19.48 8.23
C GLY A 45 2.41 18.18 7.77
N ARG A 46 2.97 17.47 6.77
CA ARG A 46 2.38 16.25 6.20
C ARG A 46 2.84 14.97 6.90
N LEU A 47 3.87 15.05 7.75
CA LEU A 47 4.40 13.92 8.53
C LEU A 47 3.64 13.70 9.86
N GLU A 48 2.31 13.66 9.83
CA GLU A 48 1.52 13.25 10.99
C GLU A 48 1.42 11.71 11.04
N MET A 49 2.48 11.06 11.51
CA MET A 49 2.57 9.60 11.51
C MET A 49 1.61 8.93 12.51
N PHE A 50 1.24 9.60 13.60
CA PHE A 50 0.41 9.02 14.67
C PHE A 50 -0.52 10.05 15.31
N ASN A 51 -1.63 10.36 14.63
CA ASN A 51 -2.73 11.07 15.27
C ASN A 51 -3.58 10.08 16.10
N MET A 52 -3.40 10.12 17.42
CA MET A 52 -4.10 9.26 18.40
C MET A 52 -5.45 9.84 18.87
N ASN A 53 -5.99 10.86 18.19
CA ASN A 53 -7.30 11.42 18.51
C ASN A 53 -8.39 10.34 18.34
N PRO A 54 -9.19 10.05 19.38
CA PRO A 54 -10.30 9.10 19.30
C PRO A 54 -11.56 9.66 18.60
N ASP A 55 -11.52 10.89 18.08
CA ASP A 55 -12.66 11.51 17.39
C ASP A 55 -13.03 10.73 16.10
N PRO A 56 -14.26 10.19 16.00
CA PRO A 56 -14.74 9.47 14.81
C PRO A 56 -15.03 10.38 13.60
N PHE A 57 -15.06 11.71 13.77
CA PHE A 57 -15.22 12.67 12.67
C PHE A 57 -13.90 12.96 11.94
N GLU A 58 -12.75 12.65 12.56
CA GLU A 58 -11.47 12.74 11.89
C GLU A 58 -11.25 11.55 10.94
N ARG A 59 -11.05 11.88 9.66
CA ARG A 59 -11.08 10.92 8.55
C ARG A 59 -10.01 9.83 8.62
N HIS A 60 -8.83 10.14 9.17
CA HIS A 60 -7.69 9.24 9.26
C HIS A 60 -6.99 9.40 10.61
N THR A 61 -7.50 8.74 11.63
CA THR A 61 -6.83 8.60 12.94
C THR A 61 -6.28 7.19 13.06
N PHE A 62 -5.35 6.98 14.00
CA PHE A 62 -4.84 5.65 14.29
C PHE A 62 -5.98 4.65 14.54
N TRP A 63 -7.03 5.09 15.25
CA TRP A 63 -8.18 4.26 15.60
C TRP A 63 -9.07 3.93 14.39
N THR A 64 -9.41 4.92 13.57
CA THR A 64 -10.27 4.67 12.39
C THR A 64 -9.55 3.81 11.35
N VAL A 65 -8.24 3.97 11.18
CA VAL A 65 -7.42 3.12 10.30
C VAL A 65 -7.29 1.70 10.87
N ALA A 66 -7.00 1.54 12.16
CA ALA A 66 -6.86 0.22 12.78
C ALA A 66 -8.17 -0.60 12.69
N ILE A 67 -9.31 0.02 13.01
CA ILE A 67 -10.62 -0.62 12.91
C ILE A 67 -10.95 -0.91 11.43
N GLY A 68 -10.72 0.06 10.54
CA GLY A 68 -10.95 -0.11 9.10
C GLY A 68 -10.14 -1.27 8.49
N LEU A 69 -8.89 -1.43 8.89
CA LEU A 69 -8.03 -2.54 8.46
C LEU A 69 -8.58 -3.90 8.90
N ILE A 70 -9.14 -4.00 10.12
CA ILE A 70 -9.75 -5.26 10.59
C ILE A 70 -10.93 -5.64 9.68
N PHE A 71 -11.86 -4.72 9.42
CA PHE A 71 -13.01 -4.97 8.55
C PHE A 71 -12.61 -5.25 7.10
N MET A 72 -11.59 -4.55 6.58
CA MET A 72 -11.05 -4.79 5.24
C MET A 72 -10.48 -6.21 5.11
N ASN A 73 -9.76 -6.69 6.13
CA ASN A 73 -9.23 -8.06 6.12
C ASN A 73 -10.33 -9.12 6.24
N LEU A 74 -11.40 -8.84 7.00
CA LEU A 74 -12.56 -9.73 7.09
C LEU A 74 -13.28 -9.89 5.75
N ASN A 75 -13.28 -8.86 4.89
CA ASN A 75 -13.90 -8.94 3.57
C ASN A 75 -13.27 -10.02 2.67
N LEU A 76 -11.96 -10.26 2.79
CA LEU A 76 -11.27 -11.33 2.05
C LEU A 76 -11.79 -12.73 2.37
N ALA A 77 -12.39 -12.93 3.56
CA ALA A 77 -12.99 -14.22 3.94
C ALA A 77 -14.35 -14.47 3.27
N VAL A 78 -15.03 -13.41 2.84
CA VAL A 78 -16.39 -13.48 2.26
C VAL A 78 -16.33 -13.33 0.73
N MET A 79 -15.30 -12.67 0.20
CA MET A 79 -15.20 -12.39 -1.22
C MET A 79 -15.03 -13.69 -2.04
N PRO A 80 -15.95 -14.02 -2.96
CA PRO A 80 -15.95 -15.30 -3.69
C PRO A 80 -14.65 -15.57 -4.46
N THR A 81 -14.05 -14.53 -5.04
CA THR A 81 -12.78 -14.63 -5.78
C THR A 81 -11.59 -14.96 -4.86
N ALA A 82 -11.58 -14.45 -3.63
CA ALA A 82 -10.55 -14.74 -2.64
C ALA A 82 -10.71 -16.16 -2.09
N VAL A 83 -11.93 -16.55 -1.70
CA VAL A 83 -12.24 -17.89 -1.19
C VAL A 83 -11.88 -18.96 -2.23
N GLN A 84 -12.23 -18.75 -3.51
CA GLN A 84 -11.91 -19.69 -4.58
C GLN A 84 -10.39 -19.87 -4.77
N ARG A 85 -9.59 -18.82 -4.61
CA ARG A 85 -8.12 -18.90 -4.68
C ARG A 85 -7.55 -19.71 -3.52
N TYR A 86 -8.09 -19.54 -2.31
CA TYR A 86 -7.66 -20.31 -1.14
C TYR A 86 -8.04 -21.80 -1.24
N MET A 87 -9.24 -22.11 -1.74
CA MET A 87 -9.68 -23.50 -1.95
C MET A 87 -8.90 -24.23 -3.05
N SER A 88 -8.21 -23.49 -3.94
CA SER A 88 -7.39 -24.08 -5.01
C SER A 88 -6.02 -24.57 -4.51
N VAL A 89 -5.67 -24.32 -3.25
CA VAL A 89 -4.39 -24.74 -2.64
C VAL A 89 -4.53 -26.14 -2.03
N ALA A 90 -3.56 -27.01 -2.26
CA ALA A 90 -3.62 -28.43 -1.87
C ALA A 90 -3.60 -28.66 -0.36
N THR A 91 -2.93 -27.79 0.40
CA THR A 91 -2.77 -27.96 1.86
C THR A 91 -2.99 -26.69 2.66
N LEU A 92 -3.49 -26.83 3.89
CA LEU A 92 -3.69 -25.69 4.81
C LEU A 92 -2.36 -24.98 5.16
N LYS A 93 -1.26 -25.73 5.23
CA LYS A 93 0.07 -25.17 5.54
C LYS A 93 0.56 -24.26 4.41
N GLU A 94 0.35 -24.65 3.16
CA GLU A 94 0.68 -23.82 2.00
C GLU A 94 -0.24 -22.60 1.92
N ALA A 95 -1.54 -22.76 2.17
CA ALA A 95 -2.49 -21.65 2.18
C ALA A 95 -2.10 -20.57 3.20
N LYS A 96 -1.69 -20.97 4.42
CA LYS A 96 -1.17 -20.05 5.45
C LYS A 96 0.10 -19.32 5.00
N ARG A 97 1.04 -20.04 4.36
CA ARG A 97 2.28 -19.43 3.84
C ARG A 97 2.00 -18.42 2.74
N ILE A 98 1.07 -18.73 1.83
CA ILE A 98 0.64 -17.82 0.75
C ILE A 98 -0.03 -16.58 1.35
N LEU A 99 -0.92 -16.75 2.34
CA LEU A 99 -1.58 -15.63 3.02
C LEU A 99 -0.56 -14.71 3.69
N PHE A 100 0.42 -15.27 4.40
CA PHE A 100 1.49 -14.48 5.03
C PHE A 100 2.32 -13.73 3.99
N GLY A 101 2.70 -14.39 2.90
CA GLY A 101 3.41 -13.75 1.78
C GLY A 101 2.60 -12.62 1.13
N ALA A 102 1.29 -12.79 0.97
CA ALA A 102 0.38 -11.77 0.46
C ALA A 102 0.27 -10.58 1.40
N ALA A 103 0.17 -10.81 2.72
CA ALA A 103 0.14 -9.75 3.73
C ALA A 103 1.42 -8.91 3.72
N VAL A 104 2.59 -9.56 3.68
CA VAL A 104 3.89 -8.88 3.56
C VAL A 104 3.97 -8.07 2.27
N SER A 105 3.55 -8.65 1.14
CA SER A 105 3.57 -7.97 -0.16
C SER A 105 2.66 -6.73 -0.17
N PHE A 106 1.45 -6.85 0.39
CA PHE A 106 0.52 -5.74 0.52
C PHE A 106 1.11 -4.62 1.38
N TYR A 107 1.73 -4.96 2.52
CA TYR A 107 2.40 -3.98 3.38
C TYR A 107 3.51 -3.23 2.64
N ILE A 108 4.35 -3.92 1.86
CA ILE A 108 5.42 -3.28 1.08
C ILE A 108 4.83 -2.30 0.05
N VAL A 109 3.85 -2.74 -0.75
CA VAL A 109 3.24 -1.89 -1.78
C VAL A 109 2.54 -0.67 -1.17
N PHE A 110 1.86 -0.84 -0.04
CA PHE A 110 1.22 0.25 0.68
C PHE A 110 2.22 1.34 1.09
N ASN A 111 3.37 0.95 1.65
CA ASN A 111 4.44 1.88 2.01
C ASN A 111 5.03 2.58 0.77
N LEU A 112 5.25 1.86 -0.34
CA LEU A 112 5.76 2.48 -1.57
C LEU A 112 4.79 3.52 -2.14
N ILE A 113 3.48 3.26 -2.09
CA ILE A 113 2.45 4.22 -2.51
C ILE A 113 2.44 5.44 -1.59
N ALA A 114 2.56 5.24 -0.28
CA ALA A 114 2.69 6.35 0.67
C ALA A 114 3.92 7.21 0.36
N CYS A 115 5.07 6.60 0.07
CA CYS A 115 6.27 7.31 -0.37
C CYS A 115 6.05 8.11 -1.67
N MET A 116 5.35 7.54 -2.66
CA MET A 116 4.99 8.30 -3.88
C MET A 116 4.13 9.52 -3.55
N GLY A 117 3.20 9.42 -2.60
CA GLY A 117 2.41 10.57 -2.13
C GLY A 117 3.27 11.68 -1.55
N LEU A 118 4.28 11.34 -0.73
CA LEU A 118 5.23 12.29 -0.17
C LEU A 118 6.11 12.94 -1.24
N ILE A 119 6.57 12.16 -2.22
CA ILE A 119 7.31 12.65 -3.40
C ILE A 119 6.46 13.62 -4.21
N LEU A 120 5.19 13.27 -4.45
CA LEU A 120 4.27 14.12 -5.19
C LEU A 120 4.05 15.45 -4.48
N TYR A 121 3.81 15.43 -3.17
CA TYR A 121 3.72 16.67 -2.38
C TYR A 121 5.00 17.49 -2.47
N ALA A 122 6.17 16.88 -2.25
CA ALA A 122 7.45 17.58 -2.30
C ALA A 122 7.71 18.22 -3.67
N ARG A 123 7.29 17.57 -4.76
CA ARG A 123 7.40 18.11 -6.12
C ARG A 123 6.50 19.32 -6.37
N TYR A 124 5.28 19.31 -5.82
CA TYR A 124 4.28 20.33 -6.08
C TYR A 124 4.08 21.34 -4.95
N HIS A 125 4.83 21.27 -3.85
CA HIS A 125 4.63 22.16 -2.69
C HIS A 125 4.78 23.66 -2.99
N LYS A 126 5.50 24.03 -4.07
CA LYS A 126 5.64 25.42 -4.55
C LYS A 126 4.73 25.76 -5.73
N CYS A 127 4.01 24.78 -6.24
CA CYS A 127 3.21 24.89 -7.46
C CYS A 127 1.70 24.92 -7.19
N ASP A 128 1.28 24.97 -5.93
CA ASP A 128 -0.07 25.45 -5.59
C ASP A 128 -0.05 26.99 -5.46
N PRO A 129 -0.93 27.72 -6.17
CA PRO A 129 -1.23 29.13 -5.88
C PRO A 129 -1.98 29.32 -4.55
#